data_AF-A0AAD5DP98-F1
#
_entry.id   AF-A0AAD5DP98-F1
#
_cell.length_a   1.000
_cell.length_b   1.000
_cell.length_c   1.000
_cell.angle_alpha   90.00
_cell.angle_beta   90.00
_cell.angle_gamma   90.00
#
_symmetry.space_group_name_H-M   'P 1'
#
loop_
_entity.id
_entity.type
_entity.pdbx_description
1 polymer ?
#
loop_
_entity_poly.entity_id
_entity_poly.type
_entity_poly.pdbx_seq_one_letter_code
_entity_poly.pdbx_strand_id
1 'polypeptide(L)'
;MAERRTLAQLRTERARRGNSLNVEVAGVVVALEKLEANFKGLAGRNPNAEGNARRAVWIADNSGGEGEVLVAKTFLWKERATQLGDRLEQDLEAGRTVLAVSPIDISDINRGQLGTKKAGGTTYKLDPAAEGDLAGLVEPLGDAALAQQLRDWCGGEGVAAAVAAAVAAGKRLIRAKGGNGSGAALGWLRL
;
A
#
# COMPACT_ATOMS: atom_id res chain seq x y z
N MET A 1 -11.16 -14.79 -7.98
CA MET A 1 -10.04 -14.10 -7.32
C MET A 1 -9.54 -13.01 -8.26
N ALA A 2 -9.19 -11.83 -7.73
CA ALA A 2 -8.55 -10.78 -8.52
C ALA A 2 -7.13 -11.22 -8.93
N GLU A 3 -6.68 -10.81 -10.12
CA GLU A 3 -5.29 -11.05 -10.56
C GLU A 3 -4.34 -10.23 -9.68
N ARG A 4 -3.30 -10.87 -9.13
CA ARG A 4 -2.26 -10.15 -8.37
C ARG A 4 -1.27 -9.50 -9.32
N ARG A 5 -0.97 -8.21 -9.09
CA ARG A 5 0.01 -7.44 -9.85
C ARG A 5 0.98 -6.71 -8.93
N THR A 6 2.18 -6.47 -9.43
CA THR A 6 3.21 -5.68 -8.74
C THR A 6 3.01 -4.20 -8.98
N LEU A 7 3.62 -3.36 -8.14
CA LEU A 7 3.61 -1.91 -8.34
C LEU A 7 4.28 -1.49 -9.65
N ALA A 8 5.34 -2.19 -10.09
CA ALA A 8 5.97 -1.92 -11.37
C ALA A 8 5.05 -2.20 -12.56
N GLN A 9 4.27 -3.29 -12.51
CA GLN A 9 3.26 -3.60 -13.52
C GLN A 9 2.15 -2.54 -13.54
N LEU A 10 1.70 -2.06 -12.38
CA LEU A 10 0.68 -1.01 -12.33
C LEU A 10 1.21 0.36 -12.77
N ARG A 11 2.52 0.62 -12.64
CA ARG A 11 3.14 1.87 -13.09
C ARG A 11 3.07 2.05 -14.60
N THR A 12 3.23 0.94 -15.34
CA THR A 12 3.21 0.97 -16.81
C THR A 12 1.79 0.98 -17.36
N GLU A 13 0.79 0.71 -16.52
CA GLU A 13 -0.61 0.78 -16.92
C GLU A 13 -1.07 2.21 -17.13
N ARG A 14 -1.60 2.49 -18.33
CA ARG A 14 -2.22 3.78 -18.62
C ARG A 14 -3.57 3.84 -17.93
N ALA A 15 -3.69 4.71 -16.93
CA ALA A 15 -4.98 5.11 -16.39
C ALA A 15 -5.83 5.72 -17.52
N ARG A 16 -6.83 4.96 -17.99
CA ARG A 16 -7.88 5.47 -18.89
C ARG A 16 -9.03 5.96 -18.01
N ARG A 17 -9.62 7.10 -18.36
CA ARG A 17 -10.74 7.69 -17.62
C ARG A 17 -11.86 6.65 -17.44
N GLY A 18 -12.20 6.34 -16.19
CA GLY A 18 -13.23 5.35 -15.84
C GLY A 18 -12.77 3.88 -15.72
N ASN A 19 -11.46 3.59 -15.78
CA ASN A 19 -10.97 2.21 -15.72
C ASN A 19 -10.55 1.80 -14.29
N SER A 20 -11.49 1.21 -13.56
CA SER A 20 -11.21 0.43 -12.35
C SER A 20 -10.50 -0.87 -12.72
N LEU A 21 -9.28 -1.10 -12.25
CA LEU A 21 -8.62 -2.40 -12.43
C LEU A 21 -9.03 -3.33 -11.28
N ASN A 22 -9.54 -4.51 -11.61
CA ASN A 22 -9.86 -5.51 -10.59
C ASN A 22 -8.61 -6.35 -10.27
N VAL A 23 -7.61 -5.71 -9.67
CA VAL A 23 -6.31 -6.32 -9.35
C VAL A 23 -6.00 -6.23 -7.87
N GLU A 24 -5.25 -7.20 -7.38
CA GLU A 24 -4.70 -7.23 -6.03
C GLU A 24 -3.24 -6.77 -6.05
N VAL A 25 -2.85 -5.97 -5.07
CA VAL A 25 -1.46 -5.55 -4.86
C VAL A 25 -1.08 -5.86 -3.43
N ALA A 26 0.11 -6.44 -3.24
CA ALA A 26 0.68 -6.71 -1.93
C ALA A 26 1.96 -5.91 -1.72
N GLY A 27 2.19 -5.44 -0.50
CA GLY A 27 3.43 -4.77 -0.12
C GLY A 27 3.57 -4.66 1.40
N VAL A 28 4.78 -4.33 1.86
CA VAL A 28 5.04 -4.01 3.26
C VAL A 28 4.41 -2.67 3.59
N VAL A 29 3.67 -2.60 4.68
CA VAL A 29 3.12 -1.33 5.20
C VAL A 29 4.28 -0.50 5.76
N VAL A 30 4.48 0.69 5.19
CA VAL A 30 5.67 1.53 5.48
C VAL A 30 5.33 2.89 6.09
N ALA A 31 4.10 3.37 5.94
CA ALA A 31 3.64 4.60 6.58
C ALA A 31 2.12 4.66 6.64
N LEU A 32 1.60 5.41 7.61
CA LEU A 32 0.19 5.76 7.73
C LEU A 32 0.02 7.27 7.98
N GLU A 33 -1.06 7.84 7.45
CA GLU A 33 -1.53 9.17 7.85
C GLU A 33 -2.36 9.08 9.13
N LYS A 34 -2.47 10.19 9.87
CA LYS A 34 -3.42 10.30 10.98
C LYS A 34 -4.85 10.06 10.49
N LEU A 35 -5.69 9.50 11.37
CA LEU A 35 -7.11 9.30 11.10
C LEU A 35 -7.81 10.63 10.80
N GLU A 36 -8.48 10.69 9.66
CA GLU A 36 -9.40 11.76 9.31
C GLU A 36 -10.83 11.28 9.54
N ALA A 37 -11.42 11.62 10.69
CA ALA A 37 -12.70 11.07 11.13
C ALA A 37 -13.90 11.50 10.24
N ASN A 38 -13.81 12.65 9.56
CA ASN A 38 -14.93 13.25 8.83
C ASN A 38 -14.54 13.67 7.40
N PHE A 39 -13.90 12.79 6.63
CA PHE A 39 -13.50 13.10 5.25
C PHE A 39 -14.73 13.19 4.33
N LYS A 40 -15.02 14.40 3.83
CA LYS A 40 -16.14 14.66 2.91
C LYS A 40 -15.77 14.56 1.42
N GLY A 41 -14.47 14.63 1.08
CA GLY A 41 -14.01 14.61 -0.32
C GLY A 41 -14.68 15.70 -1.18
N LEU A 42 -15.01 15.38 -2.44
CA LEU A 42 -15.69 16.31 -3.35
C LEU A 42 -17.11 16.70 -2.88
N ALA A 43 -17.73 15.88 -2.02
CA ALA A 43 -19.01 16.19 -1.41
C ALA A 43 -18.92 17.27 -0.32
N GLY A 44 -17.73 17.73 0.05
CA GLY A 44 -17.53 18.82 1.01
C GLY A 44 -18.13 20.16 0.58
N ARG A 45 -18.56 20.29 -0.70
CA ARG A 45 -19.35 21.43 -1.17
C ARG A 45 -20.82 21.38 -0.72
N ASN A 46 -21.30 20.22 -0.30
CA ASN A 46 -22.60 20.07 0.35
C ASN A 46 -22.38 20.08 1.87
N PRO A 47 -22.86 21.10 2.60
CA PRO A 47 -22.67 21.19 4.05
C PRO A 47 -23.31 20.01 4.81
N ASN A 48 -24.36 19.41 4.25
CA ASN A 48 -25.11 18.29 4.81
C ASN A 48 -24.53 16.92 4.46
N ALA A 49 -23.42 16.86 3.69
CA ALA A 49 -22.79 15.58 3.39
C ALA A 49 -22.13 14.98 4.64
N GLU A 50 -22.50 13.74 4.96
CA GLU A 50 -21.80 12.93 5.95
C GLU A 50 -20.41 12.57 5.45
N GLY A 51 -19.38 12.84 6.27
CA GLY A 51 -18.03 12.40 6.00
C GLY A 51 -17.85 10.94 6.40
N ASN A 52 -16.77 10.34 5.91
CA ASN A 52 -16.37 9.00 6.32
C ASN A 52 -15.03 9.07 7.02
N ALA A 53 -14.83 8.23 8.03
CA ALA A 53 -13.50 7.99 8.57
C ALA A 53 -12.59 7.49 7.43
N ARG A 54 -11.42 8.11 7.28
CA ARG A 54 -10.41 7.72 6.29
C ARG A 54 -9.03 7.74 6.91
N ARG A 55 -8.21 6.76 6.58
CA ARG A 55 -6.79 6.72 6.93
C ARG A 55 -6.00 6.32 5.68
N ALA A 56 -4.94 7.04 5.35
CA ALA A 56 -4.09 6.63 4.25
C ALA A 56 -2.99 5.69 4.71
N VAL A 57 -2.66 4.74 3.85
CA VAL A 57 -1.63 3.72 4.09
C VAL A 57 -0.70 3.72 2.88
N TRP A 58 0.59 3.61 3.12
CA TRP A 58 1.58 3.38 2.08
C TRP A 58 2.06 1.94 2.17
N ILE A 59 2.05 1.26 1.03
CA ILE A 59 2.66 -0.05 0.85
C ILE A 59 3.85 0.06 -0.09
N ALA A 60 4.92 -0.67 0.22
CA ALA A 60 6.11 -0.75 -0.61
C ALA A 60 6.34 -2.18 -1.10
N ASP A 61 6.83 -2.34 -2.32
CA ASP A 61 7.21 -3.65 -2.86
C ASP A 61 8.59 -3.64 -3.52
N ASN A 62 9.11 -4.84 -3.77
CA ASN A 62 10.43 -5.09 -4.35
C ASN A 62 10.42 -5.14 -5.88
N SER A 63 9.36 -4.65 -6.54
CA SER A 63 9.20 -4.81 -7.99
C SER A 63 9.92 -3.74 -8.81
N GLY A 64 10.57 -2.78 -8.14
CA GLY A 64 11.46 -1.81 -8.77
C GLY A 64 12.70 -2.42 -9.42
N GLY A 65 13.52 -1.59 -10.07
CA GLY A 65 14.87 -1.99 -10.43
C GLY A 65 15.78 -2.19 -9.21
N GLU A 66 16.99 -2.66 -9.42
CA GLU A 66 18.00 -2.82 -8.36
C GLU A 66 18.24 -1.49 -7.63
N GLY A 67 18.14 -1.52 -6.29
CA GLY A 67 18.23 -0.32 -5.44
C GLY A 67 17.06 0.65 -5.57
N GLU A 68 15.99 0.29 -6.30
CA GLU A 68 14.77 1.09 -6.40
C GLU A 68 13.67 0.55 -5.48
N VAL A 69 13.01 1.46 -4.80
CA VAL A 69 11.80 1.20 -4.01
C VAL A 69 10.61 1.80 -4.75
N LEU A 70 9.55 1.00 -4.91
CA LEU A 70 8.24 1.50 -5.33
C LEU A 70 7.33 1.56 -4.11
N VAL A 71 6.73 2.72 -3.86
CA VAL A 71 5.76 2.93 -2.78
C VAL A 71 4.48 3.46 -3.36
N ALA A 72 3.34 2.90 -2.94
CA ALA A 72 2.03 3.32 -3.39
C ALA A 72 1.11 3.66 -2.23
N LYS A 73 0.35 4.75 -2.40
CA LYS A 73 -0.63 5.22 -1.43
C LYS A 73 -1.99 4.58 -1.68
N THR A 74 -2.62 4.05 -0.65
CA THR A 74 -3.97 3.51 -0.61
C THR A 74 -4.77 4.08 0.58
N PHE A 75 -6.05 3.76 0.71
CA PHE A 75 -6.89 4.26 1.81
C PHE A 75 -7.70 3.16 2.48
N LEU A 76 -7.75 3.21 3.81
CA LEU A 76 -8.74 2.56 4.63
C LEU A 76 -9.95 3.48 4.81
N TRP A 77 -11.14 2.90 4.92
CA TRP A 77 -12.40 3.62 5.06
C TRP A 77 -13.24 3.07 6.21
N LYS A 78 -14.01 3.95 6.85
CA LYS A 78 -14.98 3.61 7.90
C LYS A 78 -14.30 2.82 9.03
N GLU A 79 -14.86 1.68 9.42
CA GLU A 79 -14.36 0.81 10.49
C GLU A 79 -12.94 0.28 10.25
N ARG A 80 -12.53 0.12 8.99
CA ARG A 80 -11.15 -0.24 8.65
C ARG A 80 -10.18 0.93 8.86
N ALA A 81 -10.64 2.17 8.69
CA ALA A 81 -9.79 3.34 8.94
C ALA A 81 -9.45 3.51 10.43
N THR A 82 -10.33 3.03 11.30
CA THR A 82 -10.13 3.01 12.75
C THR A 82 -9.41 1.73 13.16
N GLN A 83 -10.12 0.61 13.26
CA GLN A 83 -9.62 -0.61 13.92
C GLN A 83 -8.39 -1.21 13.21
N LEU A 84 -8.48 -1.44 11.90
CA LEU A 84 -7.34 -1.93 11.11
C LEU A 84 -6.23 -0.87 11.03
N GLY A 85 -6.59 0.41 10.94
CA GLY A 85 -5.64 1.51 10.93
C GLY A 85 -4.80 1.59 12.21
N ASP A 86 -5.42 1.42 13.37
CA ASP A 86 -4.76 1.47 14.68
C ASP A 86 -3.84 0.26 14.86
N ARG A 87 -4.27 -0.92 14.40
CA ARG A 87 -3.41 -2.12 14.39
C ARG A 87 -2.17 -1.92 13.51
N LEU A 88 -2.35 -1.41 12.30
CA LEU A 88 -1.24 -1.16 11.39
C LEU A 88 -0.27 -0.09 11.92
N GLU A 89 -0.77 0.90 12.65
CA GLU A 89 0.07 1.91 13.30
C GLU A 89 0.95 1.30 14.41
N GLN A 90 0.42 0.36 15.20
CA GLN A 90 1.21 -0.39 16.19
C GLN A 90 2.25 -1.30 15.51
N ASP A 91 1.86 -1.99 14.44
CA ASP A 91 2.75 -2.91 13.74
C ASP A 91 3.84 -2.18 12.92
N LEU A 92 3.66 -0.90 12.56
CA LEU A 92 4.67 -0.08 11.89
C LEU A 92 5.96 0.02 12.71
N GLU A 93 5.84 0.19 14.03
CA GLU A 93 6.99 0.26 14.93
C GLU A 93 7.73 -1.08 15.01
N ALA A 94 7.02 -2.19 14.84
CA ALA A 94 7.57 -3.54 14.76
C ALA A 94 8.07 -3.94 13.34
N GLY A 95 7.71 -3.14 12.33
CA GLY A 95 8.31 -3.06 11.00
C GLY A 95 8.00 -4.18 10.00
N ARG A 96 6.87 -4.92 10.12
CA ARG A 96 6.76 -6.23 9.44
C ARG A 96 5.38 -6.63 8.88
N THR A 97 4.41 -5.74 8.79
CA THR A 97 3.10 -6.14 8.27
C THR A 97 3.05 -6.07 6.75
N VAL A 98 2.68 -7.19 6.12
CA VAL A 98 2.41 -7.25 4.68
C VAL A 98 0.91 -7.13 4.49
N LEU A 99 0.51 -6.16 3.67
CA LEU A 99 -0.87 -5.87 3.34
C LEU A 99 -1.09 -6.09 1.85
N ALA A 100 -2.06 -6.93 1.51
CA ALA A 100 -2.64 -6.97 0.18
C ALA A 100 -3.97 -6.23 0.15
N VAL A 101 -4.23 -5.54 -0.96
CA VAL A 101 -5.43 -4.73 -1.15
C VAL A 101 -6.02 -5.03 -2.53
N SER A 102 -7.33 -5.28 -2.59
CA SER A 102 -8.05 -5.62 -3.82
C SER A 102 -9.53 -5.22 -3.73
N PRO A 103 -10.22 -4.81 -4.81
CA PRO A 103 -9.62 -4.33 -6.05
C PRO A 103 -8.92 -2.99 -5.83
N ILE A 104 -7.95 -2.71 -6.70
CA ILE A 104 -7.27 -1.42 -6.77
C ILE A 104 -7.70 -0.62 -8.00
N ASP A 105 -8.31 0.53 -7.77
CA ASP A 105 -8.63 1.48 -8.84
C ASP A 105 -7.41 2.36 -9.15
N ILE A 106 -6.82 2.27 -10.34
CA ILE A 106 -5.81 3.25 -10.76
C ILE A 106 -6.54 4.53 -11.16
N SER A 107 -6.57 5.52 -10.25
CA SER A 107 -7.15 6.82 -10.56
C SER A 107 -6.26 7.61 -11.53
N ASP A 108 -6.85 8.03 -12.64
CA ASP A 108 -6.29 8.98 -13.62
C ASP A 108 -6.04 10.36 -12.99
N ILE A 109 -6.95 10.83 -12.15
CA ILE A 109 -6.86 12.12 -11.44
C ILE A 109 -5.66 12.14 -10.48
N ASN A 110 -5.32 11.01 -9.86
CA ASN A 110 -4.24 10.93 -8.86
C ASN A 110 -2.95 10.26 -9.36
N ARG A 111 -2.84 9.94 -10.66
CA ARG A 111 -1.61 9.48 -11.34
C ARG A 111 -0.79 8.47 -10.53
N GLY A 112 -1.38 7.30 -10.25
CA GLY A 112 -0.69 6.20 -9.55
C GLY A 112 -1.02 6.06 -8.07
N GLN A 113 -2.07 6.73 -7.59
CA GLN A 113 -2.69 6.32 -6.34
C GLN A 113 -3.44 5.00 -6.53
N LEU A 114 -3.25 4.05 -5.62
CA LEU A 114 -4.07 2.84 -5.55
C LEU A 114 -5.39 3.22 -4.87
N GLY A 115 -6.39 3.55 -5.67
CA GLY A 115 -7.72 3.89 -5.19
C GLY A 115 -8.38 2.68 -4.54
N THR A 116 -8.94 2.89 -3.36
CA THR A 116 -9.89 1.96 -2.75
C THR A 116 -11.29 2.53 -2.93
N LYS A 117 -12.27 1.66 -3.17
CA LYS A 117 -13.64 2.09 -3.41
C LYS A 117 -14.24 2.66 -2.12
N LYS A 118 -14.48 3.98 -2.10
CA LYS A 118 -15.10 4.69 -0.98
C LYS A 118 -16.45 4.08 -0.56
N ALA A 119 -17.19 3.50 -1.52
CA ALA A 119 -18.50 2.89 -1.30
C ALA A 119 -18.46 1.46 -0.70
N GLY A 120 -17.27 0.91 -0.42
CA GLY A 120 -17.10 -0.49 -0.04
C GLY A 120 -16.72 -1.38 -1.22
N GLY A 121 -16.41 -2.64 -0.92
CA GLY A 121 -15.96 -3.63 -1.91
C GLY A 121 -14.44 -3.78 -2.03
N THR A 122 -13.64 -3.04 -1.26
CA THR A 122 -12.21 -3.33 -1.09
C THR A 122 -12.02 -4.34 0.03
N THR A 123 -11.41 -5.46 -0.33
CA THR A 123 -10.83 -6.49 0.53
C THR A 123 -9.39 -6.14 0.88
N TYR A 124 -9.03 -6.42 2.12
CA TYR A 124 -7.68 -6.27 2.65
C TYR A 124 -7.26 -7.64 3.16
N LYS A 125 -6.03 -8.05 2.85
CA LYS A 125 -5.46 -9.29 3.37
C LYS A 125 -4.18 -8.99 4.15
N LEU A 126 -4.02 -9.62 5.30
CA LEU A 126 -2.88 -9.38 6.18
C LEU A 126 -2.01 -10.62 6.33
N ASP A 127 -0.70 -10.37 6.43
CA ASP A 127 0.26 -11.29 6.99
C ASP A 127 1.10 -10.56 8.09
N PRO A 128 1.11 -11.07 9.34
CA PRO A 128 0.37 -12.23 9.82
C PRO A 128 -1.15 -12.00 9.78
N ALA A 129 -1.94 -13.08 9.76
CA ALA A 129 -3.40 -12.99 9.78
C ALA A 129 -3.88 -12.24 11.03
N ALA A 130 -4.94 -11.46 10.89
CA ALA A 130 -5.52 -10.76 12.03
C ALA A 130 -6.28 -11.73 12.95
N GLU A 131 -6.24 -11.46 14.25
CA GLU A 131 -6.92 -12.24 15.28
C GLU A 131 -8.05 -11.42 15.94
N GLY A 132 -8.99 -12.12 16.59
CA GLY A 132 -10.10 -11.49 17.33
C GLY A 132 -11.01 -10.66 16.43
N ASP A 133 -11.46 -9.51 16.95
CA ASP A 133 -12.42 -8.61 16.26
C ASP A 133 -11.89 -8.08 14.91
N LEU A 134 -10.57 -8.08 14.71
CA LEU A 134 -9.95 -7.67 13.46
C LEU A 134 -10.13 -8.70 12.33
N ALA A 135 -10.34 -9.98 12.64
CA ALA A 135 -10.51 -11.05 11.65
C ALA A 135 -11.76 -10.85 10.76
N GLY A 136 -12.76 -10.09 11.23
CA GLY A 136 -13.92 -9.72 10.43
C GLY A 136 -13.65 -8.61 9.41
N LEU A 137 -12.53 -7.89 9.54
CA LEU A 137 -12.19 -6.73 8.70
C LEU A 137 -11.25 -7.07 7.55
N VAL A 138 -10.49 -8.16 7.68
CA VAL A 138 -9.45 -8.59 6.74
C VAL A 138 -9.50 -10.10 6.51
N GLU A 139 -8.94 -10.54 5.39
CA GLU A 139 -8.68 -11.96 5.12
C GLU A 139 -7.21 -12.31 5.43
N PRO A 140 -6.86 -13.58 5.66
CA PRO A 140 -5.46 -14.00 5.65
C PRO A 140 -4.88 -13.86 4.24
N LEU A 141 -3.62 -13.40 4.13
CA LEU A 141 -2.95 -13.30 2.82
C LEU A 141 -2.81 -14.66 2.12
N GLY A 142 -2.55 -15.72 2.89
CA GLY A 142 -2.43 -17.10 2.40
C GLY A 142 -1.16 -17.38 1.58
N ASP A 143 -0.21 -16.44 1.55
CA ASP A 143 1.04 -16.53 0.77
C ASP A 143 2.23 -16.12 1.64
N ALA A 144 2.64 -17.04 2.52
CA ALA A 144 3.72 -16.81 3.48
C ALA A 144 5.08 -16.60 2.79
N ALA A 145 5.31 -17.21 1.63
CA ALA A 145 6.55 -17.06 0.87
C ALA A 145 6.69 -15.63 0.34
N LEU A 146 5.63 -15.09 -0.28
CA LEU A 146 5.60 -13.69 -0.71
C LEU A 146 5.79 -12.73 0.47
N ALA A 147 5.08 -12.98 1.58
CA ALA A 147 5.18 -12.12 2.75
C ALA A 147 6.61 -12.10 3.33
N GLN A 148 7.24 -13.26 3.43
CA GLN A 148 8.63 -13.36 3.90
C GLN A 148 9.60 -12.66 2.94
N GLN A 149 9.47 -12.88 1.63
CA GLN A 149 10.29 -12.21 0.62
C GLN A 149 10.21 -10.68 0.73
N LEU A 150 9.00 -10.14 0.91
CA LEU A 150 8.78 -8.70 1.05
C LEU A 150 9.39 -8.15 2.34
N ARG A 151 9.30 -8.88 3.47
CA ARG A 151 9.94 -8.49 4.73
C ARG A 151 11.45 -8.48 4.62
N ASP A 152 12.04 -9.55 4.08
CA ASP A 152 13.49 -9.68 3.93
C ASP A 152 14.05 -8.56 3.05
N TRP A 153 13.37 -8.29 1.93
CA TRP A 153 13.72 -7.15 1.08
C TRP A 153 13.61 -5.81 1.82
N CYS A 154 12.54 -5.58 2.58
CA CYS A 154 12.33 -4.31 3.27
C CYS A 154 13.38 -4.06 4.38
N GLY A 155 13.97 -5.12 4.92
CA GLY A 155 15.11 -5.07 5.85
C GLY A 155 16.47 -4.83 5.16
N GLY A 156 16.52 -4.77 3.83
CA GLY A 156 17.74 -4.55 3.06
C GLY A 156 18.34 -3.16 3.24
N GLU A 157 19.65 -3.06 3.00
CA GLU A 157 20.40 -1.80 3.12
C GLU A 157 19.84 -0.73 2.17
N GLY A 158 19.67 0.49 2.69
CA GLY A 158 19.20 1.65 1.90
C GLY A 158 17.70 1.67 1.58
N VAL A 159 16.95 0.60 1.87
CA VAL A 159 15.50 0.52 1.59
C VAL A 159 14.72 1.48 2.47
N ALA A 160 14.99 1.53 3.78
CA ALA A 160 14.30 2.44 4.70
C ALA A 160 14.44 3.92 4.30
N ALA A 161 15.63 4.33 3.85
CA ALA A 161 15.88 5.70 3.39
C ALA A 161 15.11 6.01 2.09
N ALA A 162 15.10 5.06 1.14
CA ALA A 162 14.35 5.21 -0.10
C ALA A 162 12.82 5.24 0.15
N VAL A 163 12.32 4.39 1.05
CA VAL A 163 10.93 4.39 1.50
C VAL A 163 10.56 5.74 2.11
N ALA A 164 11.36 6.25 3.06
CA ALA A 164 11.11 7.54 3.69
C ALA A 164 11.07 8.68 2.68
N ALA A 165 12.00 8.70 1.72
CA ALA A 165 12.01 9.67 0.63
C ALA A 165 10.77 9.55 -0.26
N ALA A 166 10.32 8.33 -0.59
CA ALA A 166 9.13 8.10 -1.38
C ALA A 166 7.85 8.54 -0.65
N VAL A 167 7.71 8.24 0.64
CA VAL A 167 6.58 8.68 1.48
C VAL A 167 6.56 10.21 1.58
N ALA A 168 7.71 10.84 1.83
CA ALA A 168 7.83 12.30 1.92
C ALA A 168 7.50 13.01 0.59
N ALA A 169 7.86 12.41 -0.55
CA ALA A 169 7.52 12.91 -1.88
C ALA A 169 6.01 12.82 -2.20
N GLY A 170 5.23 12.10 -1.38
CA GLY A 170 3.79 12.29 -1.27
C GLY A 170 2.92 11.37 -2.14
N LYS A 171 1.79 11.89 -2.61
CA LYS A 171 0.49 11.19 -2.82
C LYS A 171 0.42 10.09 -3.91
N ARG A 172 1.52 9.57 -4.44
CA ARG A 172 1.57 8.82 -5.72
C ARG A 172 2.33 7.51 -5.59
N LEU A 173 2.26 6.68 -6.64
CA LEU A 173 3.24 5.61 -6.89
C LEU A 173 4.59 6.25 -7.20
N ILE A 174 5.53 6.15 -6.27
CA ILE A 174 6.81 6.86 -6.33
C ILE A 174 7.95 5.86 -6.39
N ARG A 175 8.92 6.16 -7.26
CA ARG A 175 10.22 5.50 -7.31
C ARG A 175 11.21 6.34 -6.50
N ALA A 176 11.89 5.72 -5.56
CA ALA A 176 13.06 6.28 -4.89
C ALA A 176 14.24 5.31 -5.04
N LYS A 177 15.45 5.86 -5.15
CA LYS A 177 16.69 5.07 -5.19
C LYS A 177 17.32 5.09 -3.80
N GLY A 178 17.67 3.93 -3.25
CA GLY A 178 18.50 3.83 -2.05
C GLY A 178 19.86 4.44 -2.32
N GLY A 179 20.36 5.29 -1.42
CA GLY A 179 21.71 5.84 -1.53
C GLY A 179 22.72 4.69 -1.61
N ASN A 180 23.59 4.71 -2.62
CA ASN A 180 24.65 3.73 -2.78
C ASN A 180 25.51 3.68 -1.50
N GLY A 181 25.37 2.63 -0.71
CA GLY A 181 26.52 2.08 0.00
C GLY A 181 27.56 1.74 -1.06
N SER A 182 28.72 2.38 -0.97
CA SER A 182 29.81 2.22 -1.93
C SER A 182 30.24 0.75 -2.05
N GLY A 183 30.01 0.16 -3.21
CA GLY A 183 30.82 -0.89 -3.83
C GLY A 183 31.12 -2.15 -3.01
N ALA A 184 30.34 -3.20 -3.24
CA ALA A 184 30.91 -4.54 -3.44
C ALA A 184 29.93 -5.37 -4.27
N ALA A 185 30.42 -5.86 -5.40
CA ALA A 185 29.74 -6.76 -6.31
C ALA A 185 29.22 -8.01 -5.59
N LEU A 186 28.09 -8.53 -6.04
CA LEU A 186 27.84 -9.96 -6.26
C LEU A 186 26.59 -10.09 -7.12
N GLY A 187 26.81 -10.21 -8.43
CA GLY A 187 25.75 -10.54 -9.37
C GLY A 187 25.20 -11.92 -9.05
N TRP A 188 23.88 -12.05 -9.00
CA TRP A 188 23.20 -13.35 -9.04
C TRP A 188 21.95 -13.30 -9.89
N LEU A 189 21.74 -14.44 -10.54
CA LEU A 189 20.78 -14.82 -11.57
C LEU A 189 19.37 -14.23 -11.44
N ARG A 190 18.84 -13.79 -12.58
CA ARG A 190 17.40 -13.73 -12.84
C ARG A 190 16.90 -15.12 -13.23
N LEU A 191 15.84 -15.59 -12.59
CA LEU A 191 14.91 -16.58 -13.13
C LEU A 191 13.56 -15.88 -13.34
#